data_AF-A0A0M2LQG9-F1
#
_entry.id   AF-A0A0M2LQG9-F1
#
_cell.length_a   1.000
_cell.length_b   1.000
_cell.length_c   1.000
_cell.angle_alpha   90.00
_cell.angle_beta   90.00
_cell.angle_gamma   90.00
#
_symmetry.space_group_name_H-M   'P 1'
#
loop_
_entity.id
_entity.type
_entity.pdbx_description
1 polymer ?
#
loop_
_entity_poly.entity_id
_entity_poly.type
_entity_poly.pdbx_seq_one_letter_code
_entity_poly.pdbx_strand_id
1 'polypeptide(L)'
;MFQPDLFSLEDCARPVKAGEPTRPLDLPAILERLTIVCERPRYSFMVLNLIAQASAQTGSAGPYIREGDRRIPVRDWLCDALVPVAQRDPRRLAIADKVRQDLEAKCALPVDPVAANRIVDAQVRKRVRQSGRTNVSRAVSELVRAGFVRRHYQGYRVDHQNRGAQRQAVYTITEEARRALHAGR
;
A
#
# COMPACT_ATOMS: atom_id res chain seq x y z
N MET A 1 -40.35 -39.88 -22.30
CA MET A 1 -39.02 -39.35 -21.91
C MET A 1 -39.25 -38.36 -20.77
N PHE A 2 -38.92 -38.76 -19.56
CA PHE A 2 -38.99 -37.91 -18.37
C PHE A 2 -37.66 -37.14 -18.25
N GLN A 3 -37.71 -35.81 -18.22
CA GLN A 3 -36.61 -35.01 -17.65
C GLN A 3 -36.80 -35.00 -16.13
N PRO A 4 -35.83 -35.47 -15.33
CA PRO A 4 -35.86 -35.21 -13.91
C PRO A 4 -35.40 -33.79 -13.62
N ASP A 5 -36.16 -33.11 -12.76
CA ASP A 5 -35.93 -31.77 -12.23
C ASP A 5 -34.51 -31.61 -11.66
N LEU A 6 -33.82 -30.57 -12.13
CA LEU A 6 -32.49 -30.15 -11.67
C LEU A 6 -32.56 -29.38 -10.32
N PHE A 7 -33.58 -29.65 -9.51
CA PHE A 7 -33.87 -28.96 -8.23
C PHE A 7 -33.94 -29.94 -7.05
N SER A 8 -33.09 -30.96 -7.03
CA SER A 8 -32.86 -31.78 -5.83
C SER A 8 -31.40 -31.71 -5.41
N LEU A 9 -31.02 -30.59 -4.80
CA LEU A 9 -29.85 -30.45 -3.94
C LEU A 9 -30.21 -29.57 -2.73
N GLU A 10 -31.29 -29.93 -2.04
CA GLU A 10 -31.42 -29.64 -0.62
C GLU A 10 -30.83 -30.84 0.14
N ASP A 11 -29.53 -30.74 0.48
CA ASP A 11 -28.84 -31.47 1.55
C ASP A 11 -27.34 -31.12 1.44
N CYS A 12 -26.63 -30.55 2.40
CA CYS A 12 -26.85 -30.25 3.81
C CYS A 12 -26.05 -28.96 4.09
N ALA A 13 -26.72 -27.81 4.21
CA ALA A 13 -26.09 -26.63 4.78
C ALA A 13 -25.95 -26.86 6.29
N ARG A 14 -24.84 -27.50 6.71
CA ARG A 14 -24.46 -27.55 8.13
C ARG A 14 -24.39 -26.10 8.63
N PRO A 15 -25.07 -25.74 9.73
CA PRO A 15 -24.89 -24.43 10.31
C PRO A 15 -23.42 -24.31 10.69
N VAL A 16 -22.72 -23.37 10.05
CA VAL A 16 -21.37 -22.97 10.44
C VAL A 16 -21.46 -22.63 11.91
N LYS A 17 -20.80 -23.42 12.77
CA LYS A 17 -20.73 -23.15 14.21
C LYS A 17 -20.41 -21.67 14.38
N ALA A 18 -21.27 -20.95 15.10
CA ALA A 18 -21.01 -19.58 15.51
C ALA A 18 -19.60 -19.55 16.09
N GLY A 19 -18.69 -18.90 15.37
CA GLY A 19 -17.27 -18.88 15.71
C GLY A 19 -17.12 -18.36 17.14
N GLU A 20 -16.20 -18.98 17.87
CA GLU A 20 -15.70 -18.51 19.16
C GLU A 20 -15.61 -16.98 19.18
N PRO A 21 -15.92 -16.32 20.31
CA PRO A 21 -15.83 -14.87 20.39
C PRO A 21 -14.45 -14.45 19.89
N THR A 22 -14.43 -13.82 18.71
CA THR A 22 -13.21 -13.38 18.05
C THR A 22 -12.46 -12.55 19.06
N ARG A 23 -11.33 -13.09 19.54
CA ARG A 23 -10.44 -12.36 20.45
C ARG A 23 -10.26 -10.96 19.87
N PRO A 24 -10.53 -9.90 20.63
CA PRO A 24 -10.45 -8.55 20.11
C PRO A 24 -9.05 -8.38 19.51
N LEU A 25 -9.00 -7.97 18.24
CA LEU A 25 -7.74 -7.77 17.55
C LEU A 25 -6.97 -6.68 18.31
N ASP A 26 -5.80 -7.02 18.82
CA ASP A 26 -4.88 -6.11 19.48
C ASP A 26 -3.62 -5.90 18.62
N LEU A 27 -2.75 -4.99 19.04
CA LEU A 27 -1.53 -4.69 18.29
C LEU A 27 -0.61 -5.93 18.14
N PRO A 28 -0.35 -6.74 19.17
CA PRO A 28 0.37 -8.00 19.03
C PRO A 28 -0.24 -8.94 17.99
N ALA A 29 -1.56 -9.13 17.98
CA ALA A 29 -2.25 -9.99 17.01
C ALA A 29 -2.16 -9.44 15.57
N ILE A 30 -2.12 -8.12 15.38
CA ILE A 30 -1.80 -7.53 14.07
C ILE A 30 -0.40 -7.96 13.64
N LEU A 31 0.60 -7.76 14.51
CA LEU A 31 1.99 -8.06 14.18
C LEU A 31 2.19 -9.54 13.87
N GLU A 32 1.59 -10.44 14.65
CA GLU A 32 1.63 -11.89 14.42
C GLU A 32 0.98 -12.27 13.09
N ARG A 33 -0.19 -11.71 12.77
CA ARG A 33 -0.81 -11.99 11.47
C ARG A 33 0.02 -11.44 10.31
N LEU A 34 0.68 -10.30 10.49
CA LEU A 34 1.59 -9.76 9.48
C LEU A 34 2.82 -10.63 9.27
N THR A 35 3.39 -11.24 10.31
CA THR A 35 4.54 -12.15 10.17
C THR A 35 4.18 -13.44 9.45
N ILE A 36 2.94 -13.91 9.57
CA ILE A 36 2.46 -15.11 8.87
C ILE A 36 2.13 -14.80 7.40
N VAL A 37 1.48 -13.66 7.14
CA VAL A 37 0.92 -13.37 5.81
C VAL A 37 1.89 -12.60 4.92
N CYS A 38 2.65 -11.64 5.45
CA CYS A 38 3.42 -10.70 4.63
C CYS A 38 4.89 -11.10 4.50
N GLU A 39 5.47 -10.98 3.30
CA GLU A 39 6.91 -11.18 3.10
C GLU A 39 7.75 -10.14 3.87
N ARG A 40 7.19 -8.94 4.09
CA ARG A 40 7.86 -7.83 4.78
C ARG A 40 6.98 -7.25 5.89
N PRO A 41 6.87 -7.93 7.04
CA PRO A 41 5.91 -7.58 8.09
C PRO A 41 6.06 -6.15 8.60
N ARG A 42 7.32 -5.69 8.79
CA ARG A 42 7.62 -4.31 9.23
C ARG A 42 7.15 -3.27 8.21
N TYR A 43 7.43 -3.51 6.93
CA TYR A 43 7.03 -2.60 5.85
C TYR A 43 5.51 -2.54 5.70
N SER A 44 4.85 -3.70 5.73
CA SER A 44 3.37 -3.78 5.65
C SER A 44 2.72 -3.14 6.87
N PHE A 45 3.29 -3.29 8.07
CA PHE A 45 2.81 -2.58 9.28
C PHE A 45 2.92 -1.06 9.15
N MET A 46 4.01 -0.55 8.57
CA MET A 46 4.16 0.89 8.34
C MET A 46 3.15 1.41 7.33
N VAL A 47 2.93 0.68 6.22
CA VAL A 47 1.91 1.02 5.22
C VAL A 47 0.53 1.04 5.87
N LEU A 48 0.21 0.05 6.71
CA LEU A 48 -1.05 0.00 7.44
C LEU A 48 -1.23 1.23 8.34
N ASN A 49 -0.20 1.64 9.08
CA ASN A 49 -0.24 2.85 9.91
C ASN A 49 -0.45 4.13 9.10
N LEU A 50 0.21 4.26 7.95
CA LEU A 50 0.04 5.42 7.08
C LEU A 50 -1.37 5.48 6.48
N ILE A 51 -1.93 4.34 6.08
CA ILE A 51 -3.33 4.24 5.63
C ILE A 51 -4.27 4.63 6.76
N ALA A 52 -4.06 4.13 7.98
CA ALA A 52 -4.88 4.47 9.15
C ALA A 52 -4.88 5.98 9.43
N GLN A 53 -3.70 6.61 9.38
CA GLN A 53 -3.54 8.05 9.54
C GLN A 53 -4.28 8.83 8.44
N ALA A 54 -4.11 8.43 7.19
CA ALA A 54 -4.79 9.06 6.06
C ALA A 54 -6.32 8.87 6.07
N SER A 55 -6.81 7.79 6.70
CA SER A 55 -8.24 7.51 6.86
C SER A 55 -8.87 8.12 8.12
N ALA A 56 -8.09 8.74 9.01
CA ALA A 56 -8.56 9.11 10.35
C ALA A 56 -9.77 10.07 10.34
N GLN A 57 -9.89 10.94 9.34
CA GLN A 57 -10.98 11.93 9.25
C GLN A 57 -12.17 11.46 8.41
N THR A 58 -11.93 10.59 7.42
CA THR A 58 -12.90 10.25 6.37
C THR A 58 -13.34 8.79 6.40
N GLY A 59 -12.72 7.95 7.24
CA GLY A 59 -12.90 6.49 7.23
C GLY A 59 -12.26 5.79 6.03
N SER A 60 -11.75 6.51 5.03
CA SER A 60 -11.06 5.95 3.87
C SER A 60 -9.93 6.86 3.39
N ALA A 61 -8.78 6.26 3.07
CA ALA A 61 -7.62 6.92 2.51
C ALA A 61 -7.71 6.91 0.97
N GLY A 62 -8.03 8.06 0.38
CA GLY A 62 -8.01 8.29 -1.06
C GLY A 62 -9.34 8.77 -1.65
N PRO A 63 -9.40 8.97 -2.98
CA PRO A 63 -8.37 8.64 -3.96
C PRO A 63 -7.17 9.61 -3.95
N TYR A 64 -7.39 10.83 -3.43
CA TYR A 64 -6.37 11.86 -3.28
C TYR A 64 -6.23 12.25 -1.81
N ILE A 65 -4.99 12.47 -1.38
CA ILE A 65 -4.65 13.05 -0.09
C ILE A 65 -4.33 14.53 -0.33
N ARG A 66 -4.84 15.40 0.55
CA ARG A 66 -4.56 16.83 0.52
C ARG A 66 -3.33 17.11 1.38
N GLU A 67 -2.29 17.68 0.78
CA GLU A 67 -1.08 18.12 1.47
C GLU A 67 -0.83 19.58 1.06
N GLY A 68 -1.24 20.51 1.92
CA GLY A 68 -1.39 21.92 1.57
C GLY A 68 -2.35 22.12 0.38
N ASP A 69 -1.87 22.80 -0.66
CA ASP A 69 -2.63 23.04 -1.89
C ASP A 69 -2.58 21.89 -2.89
N ARG A 70 -1.79 20.85 -2.63
CA ARG A 70 -1.59 19.73 -3.56
C ARG A 70 -2.57 18.60 -3.28
N ARG A 71 -3.13 18.04 -4.36
CA ARG A 71 -3.86 16.77 -4.34
C ARG A 71 -2.97 15.67 -4.88
N ILE A 72 -2.52 14.77 -4.01
CA ILE A 72 -1.59 13.70 -4.36
C ILE A 72 -2.34 12.37 -4.36
N PRO A 73 -2.25 11.54 -5.41
CA PRO A 73 -2.84 10.20 -5.38
C PRO A 73 -2.35 9.41 -4.17
N VAL A 74 -3.23 8.68 -3.49
CA VAL A 74 -2.89 7.99 -2.23
C VAL A 74 -1.68 7.06 -2.37
N ARG A 75 -1.50 6.41 -3.52
CA ARG A 75 -0.34 5.54 -3.79
C ARG A 75 0.97 6.31 -3.84
N ASP A 76 0.96 7.50 -4.46
CA ASP A 76 2.13 8.35 -4.55
C ASP A 76 2.48 8.96 -3.21
N TRP A 77 1.46 9.39 -2.46
CA TRP A 77 1.62 9.85 -1.10
C TRP A 77 2.22 8.77 -0.18
N LEU A 78 1.73 7.52 -0.26
CA LEU A 78 2.30 6.39 0.49
C LEU A 78 3.76 6.12 0.12
N CYS A 79 4.12 6.21 -1.16
CA CYS A 79 5.51 6.06 -1.59
C CYS A 79 6.41 7.14 -0.96
N ASP A 80 5.91 8.36 -0.89
CA ASP A 80 6.65 9.53 -0.40
C ASP A 80 6.84 9.50 1.11
N ALA A 81 5.78 9.18 1.84
CA ALA A 81 5.82 9.03 3.30
C ALA A 81 6.78 7.92 3.75
N LEU A 82 7.05 6.92 2.90
CA LEU A 82 7.99 5.83 3.18
C LEU A 82 9.44 6.15 2.80
N VAL A 83 9.71 7.23 2.05
CA VAL A 83 11.07 7.61 1.64
C VAL A 83 12.00 7.82 2.84
N PRO A 84 11.64 8.56 3.91
CA PRO A 84 12.51 8.79 5.07
C PRO A 84 13.00 7.48 5.71
N VAL A 85 12.15 6.47 5.76
CA VAL A 85 12.50 5.17 6.37
C VAL A 85 13.34 4.31 5.44
N ALA A 86 13.17 4.48 4.12
CA ALA A 86 14.05 3.89 3.11
C ALA A 86 15.39 4.64 2.96
N GLN A 87 15.62 5.76 3.66
CA GLN A 87 16.85 6.54 3.47
C GLN A 87 18.12 5.79 3.87
N ARG A 88 18.01 4.94 4.90
CA ARG A 88 19.09 4.08 5.42
C ARG A 88 19.15 2.70 4.76
N ASP A 89 18.31 2.43 3.77
CA ASP A 89 18.30 1.15 3.06
C ASP A 89 19.56 1.04 2.18
N PRO A 90 20.40 0.00 2.34
CA PRO A 90 21.57 -0.25 1.49
C PRO A 90 21.25 -0.23 -0.02
N ARG A 91 20.03 -0.63 -0.39
CA ARG A 91 19.56 -0.60 -1.78
C ARG A 91 19.40 0.82 -2.31
N ARG A 92 18.98 1.77 -1.46
CA ARG A 92 18.86 3.18 -1.86
C ARG A 92 20.23 3.81 -2.03
N LEU A 93 21.19 3.49 -1.17
CA LEU A 93 22.57 3.94 -1.31
C LEU A 93 23.16 3.46 -2.64
N ALA A 94 23.01 2.16 -2.96
CA ALA A 94 23.43 1.62 -4.25
C ALA A 94 22.76 2.28 -5.47
N ILE A 95 21.47 2.64 -5.37
CA ILE A 95 20.78 3.42 -6.42
C ILE A 95 21.36 4.83 -6.52
N ALA A 96 21.68 5.48 -5.39
CA ALA A 96 22.26 6.81 -5.38
C ALA A 96 23.65 6.84 -6.02
N ASP A 97 24.49 5.86 -5.71
CA ASP A 97 25.82 5.73 -6.30
C ASP A 97 25.73 5.51 -7.81
N LYS A 98 24.84 4.62 -8.25
CA LYS A 98 24.61 4.38 -9.68
C LYS A 98 24.04 5.60 -10.41
N VAL A 99 23.12 6.35 -9.79
CA VAL A 99 22.58 7.59 -10.37
C VAL A 99 23.67 8.65 -10.50
N ARG A 100 24.55 8.78 -9.51
CA ARG A 100 25.66 9.73 -9.56
C ARG A 100 26.62 9.37 -10.69
N GLN A 101 27.05 8.12 -10.76
CA GLN A 101 27.90 7.61 -11.86
C GLN A 101 27.26 7.83 -13.24
N ASP A 102 25.96 7.55 -13.39
CA ASP A 102 25.24 7.77 -14.65
C ASP A 102 25.21 9.25 -15.07
N LEU A 103 25.11 10.18 -14.11
CA LEU A 103 25.04 11.62 -14.37
C LEU A 103 26.43 12.23 -14.64
N GLU A 104 27.46 11.74 -13.94
CA GLU A 104 28.86 12.08 -14.19
C GLU A 104 29.29 11.63 -15.59
N ALA A 105 28.99 10.39 -15.97
CA ALA A 105 29.28 9.85 -17.30
C ALA A 105 28.61 10.63 -18.44
N LYS A 106 27.53 11.36 -18.16
CA LYS A 106 26.79 12.18 -19.12
C LYS A 106 27.15 13.67 -19.05
N CYS A 107 28.13 14.05 -18.21
CA CYS A 107 28.46 15.45 -17.91
C CYS A 107 27.23 16.30 -17.54
N ALA A 108 26.25 15.67 -16.86
CA ALA A 108 24.95 16.28 -16.54
C ALA A 108 24.88 16.85 -15.12
N LEU A 109 26.00 16.84 -14.38
CA LEU A 109 26.11 17.45 -13.07
C LEU A 109 26.72 18.85 -13.16
N PRO A 110 26.13 19.86 -12.50
CA PRO A 110 26.73 21.18 -12.31
C PRO A 110 28.04 21.10 -11.53
N VAL A 111 28.90 22.11 -11.71
CA VAL A 111 30.15 22.28 -10.92
C VAL A 111 29.84 22.56 -9.45
N ASP A 112 28.71 23.22 -9.16
CA ASP A 112 28.27 23.44 -7.78
C ASP A 112 27.88 22.10 -7.12
N PRO A 113 28.60 21.66 -6.07
CA PRO A 113 28.32 20.40 -5.39
C PRO A 113 26.93 20.38 -4.72
N VAL A 114 26.40 21.54 -4.32
CA VAL A 114 25.07 21.62 -3.70
C VAL A 114 23.98 21.41 -4.76
N ALA A 115 24.07 22.10 -5.89
CA ALA A 115 23.16 21.89 -7.02
C ALA A 115 23.26 20.46 -7.58
N ALA A 116 24.47 19.90 -7.71
CA ALA A 116 24.68 18.53 -8.15
C ALA A 116 23.98 17.51 -7.24
N ASN A 117 24.14 17.64 -5.92
CA ASN A 117 23.46 16.77 -4.96
C ASN A 117 21.93 16.87 -5.03
N ARG A 118 21.38 18.07 -5.26
CA ARG A 118 19.92 18.24 -5.45
C ARG A 118 19.40 17.49 -6.68
N ILE A 119 20.16 17.50 -7.78
CA ILE A 119 19.79 16.79 -9.02
C ILE A 119 19.88 15.27 -8.82
N VAL A 120 20.95 14.79 -8.19
CA VAL A 120 21.11 13.37 -7.83
C VAL A 120 19.95 12.93 -6.94
N ASP A 121 19.64 13.69 -5.88
CA ASP A 121 18.53 13.39 -4.99
C ASP A 121 17.18 13.35 -5.70
N ALA A 122 16.91 14.28 -6.62
CA ALA A 122 15.68 14.29 -7.41
C ALA A 122 15.57 13.04 -8.31
N GLN A 123 16.67 12.64 -8.96
CA GLN A 123 16.75 11.45 -9.81
C GLN A 123 16.61 10.14 -8.99
N VAL A 124 17.28 10.05 -7.84
CA VAL A 124 17.15 8.94 -6.90
C VAL A 124 15.71 8.85 -6.40
N ARG A 125 15.11 9.96 -5.98
CA ARG A 125 13.70 10.01 -5.57
C ARG A 125 12.79 9.50 -6.69
N LYS A 126 13.03 9.85 -7.95
CA LYS A 126 12.24 9.36 -9.09
C LYS A 126 12.37 7.84 -9.27
N ARG A 127 13.58 7.29 -9.27
CA ARG A 127 13.82 5.83 -9.40
C ARG A 127 13.28 5.04 -8.21
N VAL A 128 13.44 5.58 -6.99
CA VAL A 128 12.91 5.00 -5.76
C VAL A 128 11.38 5.05 -5.76
N ARG A 129 10.74 6.15 -6.20
CA ARG A 129 9.27 6.24 -6.34
C ARG A 129 8.73 5.19 -7.31
N GLN A 130 9.38 5.00 -8.46
CA GLN A 130 8.98 3.97 -9.42
C GLN A 130 9.01 2.56 -8.80
N SER A 131 10.10 2.22 -8.11
CA SER A 131 10.22 0.95 -7.38
C SER A 131 9.26 0.85 -6.17
N GLY A 132 9.03 1.99 -5.52
CA GLY A 132 8.17 2.17 -4.35
C GLY A 132 6.71 1.89 -4.67
N ARG A 133 6.22 2.28 -5.85
CA ARG A 133 4.84 2.00 -6.27
C ARG A 133 4.55 0.49 -6.31
N THR A 134 5.49 -0.30 -6.81
CA THR A 134 5.36 -1.77 -6.84
C THR A 134 5.38 -2.35 -5.43
N ASN A 135 6.30 -1.87 -4.57
CA ASN A 135 6.39 -2.32 -3.18
C ASN A 135 5.12 -1.99 -2.38
N VAL A 136 4.61 -0.76 -2.49
CA VAL A 136 3.36 -0.32 -1.86
C VAL A 136 2.19 -1.15 -2.38
N SER A 137 2.10 -1.39 -3.69
CA SER A 137 1.03 -2.21 -4.27
C SER A 137 1.06 -3.65 -3.76
N ARG A 138 2.26 -4.24 -3.61
CA ARG A 138 2.42 -5.57 -3.02
C ARG A 138 2.00 -5.58 -1.55
N ALA A 139 2.54 -4.67 -0.75
CA ALA A 139 2.21 -4.56 0.67
C ALA A 139 0.71 -4.36 0.91
N VAL A 140 0.07 -3.47 0.15
CA VAL A 140 -1.40 -3.30 0.21
C VAL A 140 -2.13 -4.58 -0.17
N SER A 141 -1.66 -5.34 -1.15
CA SER A 141 -2.30 -6.61 -1.53
C SER A 141 -2.15 -7.67 -0.44
N GLU A 142 -1.01 -7.70 0.27
CA GLU A 142 -0.83 -8.55 1.45
C GLU A 142 -1.73 -8.09 2.62
N LEU A 143 -1.86 -6.78 2.86
CA LEU A 143 -2.76 -6.23 3.88
C LEU A 143 -4.23 -6.53 3.60
N VAL A 144 -4.63 -6.54 2.32
CA VAL A 144 -5.96 -6.99 1.90
C VAL A 144 -6.13 -8.48 2.18
N ARG A 145 -5.14 -9.31 1.85
CA ARG A 145 -5.16 -10.75 2.15
C ARG A 145 -5.19 -11.03 3.66
N ALA A 146 -4.52 -10.21 4.47
CA ALA A 146 -4.53 -10.30 5.93
C ALA A 146 -5.84 -9.79 6.57
N GLY A 147 -6.75 -9.20 5.79
CA GLY A 147 -8.05 -8.71 6.25
C GLY A 147 -8.01 -7.35 6.94
N PHE A 148 -6.90 -6.61 6.87
CA PHE A 148 -6.75 -5.31 7.55
C PHE A 148 -7.21 -4.13 6.69
N VAL A 149 -7.20 -4.28 5.36
CA VAL A 149 -7.52 -3.21 4.41
C VAL A 149 -8.49 -3.74 3.36
N ARG A 150 -9.47 -2.92 2.99
CA ARG A 150 -10.28 -3.10 1.78
C ARG A 150 -9.81 -2.13 0.71
N ARG A 151 -9.71 -2.60 -0.53
CA ARG A 151 -9.29 -1.80 -1.67
C ARG A 151 -10.45 -1.67 -2.65
N HIS A 152 -10.82 -0.43 -2.96
CA HIS A 152 -11.71 -0.12 -4.07
C HIS A 152 -11.06 0.92 -4.99
N TYR A 153 -11.70 1.17 -6.12
CA TYR A 153 -11.15 2.01 -7.18
C TYR A 153 -12.19 3.01 -7.66
N GLN A 154 -11.87 4.30 -7.56
CA GLN A 154 -12.73 5.41 -7.97
C GLN A 154 -12.18 6.08 -9.24
N GLY A 155 -13.07 6.55 -10.13
CA GLY A 155 -12.71 7.21 -11.39
C GLY A 155 -13.43 6.61 -12.60
N TYR A 156 -13.29 7.27 -13.75
CA TYR A 156 -14.00 6.92 -14.98
C TYR A 156 -13.36 5.71 -15.69
N ARG A 157 -14.16 4.69 -16.03
CA ARG A 157 -13.69 3.48 -16.72
C ARG A 157 -13.58 3.77 -18.22
N VAL A 158 -12.40 4.16 -18.71
CA VAL A 158 -12.12 4.18 -20.16
C VAL A 158 -11.61 2.80 -20.57
N ASP A 159 -12.21 2.23 -21.61
CA ASP A 159 -12.02 0.84 -22.06
C ASP A 159 -10.56 0.43 -22.21
N HIS A 160 -10.13 -0.58 -21.44
CA HIS A 160 -9.04 -1.45 -21.86
C HIS A 160 -9.02 -2.75 -21.05
N GLN A 161 -8.77 -3.85 -21.77
CA GLN A 161 -8.66 -5.19 -21.22
C GLN A 161 -7.40 -5.37 -20.32
N ASN A 162 -6.39 -4.49 -20.41
CA ASN A 162 -5.13 -4.60 -19.63
C ASN A 162 -4.42 -3.26 -19.27
N ARG A 163 -5.05 -2.09 -19.39
CA ARG A 163 -4.48 -0.81 -18.93
C ARG A 163 -5.44 -0.16 -17.95
N GLY A 164 -5.02 -0.07 -16.68
CA GLY A 164 -5.82 0.47 -15.58
C GLY A 164 -6.56 1.72 -16.00
N ALA A 165 -7.89 1.65 -15.95
CA ALA A 165 -8.83 2.59 -16.53
C ALA A 165 -8.84 3.96 -15.83
N GLN A 166 -7.68 4.62 -15.68
CA GLN A 166 -7.43 5.83 -14.89
C GLN A 166 -7.98 5.82 -13.45
N ARG A 167 -8.45 4.66 -12.96
CA ARG A 167 -9.05 4.53 -11.64
C ARG A 167 -7.98 4.66 -10.57
N GLN A 168 -8.25 5.55 -9.62
CA GLN A 168 -7.41 5.77 -8.47
C GLN A 168 -7.79 4.79 -7.37
N ALA A 169 -6.79 4.29 -6.64
CA ALA A 169 -7.06 3.40 -5.52
C ALA A 169 -7.60 4.21 -4.35
N VAL A 170 -8.51 3.60 -3.61
CA VAL A 170 -8.98 4.06 -2.31
C VAL A 170 -8.86 2.89 -1.35
N TYR A 171 -8.31 3.17 -0.18
CA TYR A 171 -8.06 2.17 0.86
C TYR A 171 -8.92 2.46 2.07
N THR A 172 -9.56 1.43 2.60
CA THR A 172 -10.43 1.52 3.77
C THR A 172 -9.89 0.56 4.80
N ILE A 173 -9.53 1.05 5.99
CA ILE A 173 -9.10 0.19 7.09
C ILE A 173 -10.32 -0.53 7.67
N THR A 174 -10.17 -1.79 8.06
CA THR A 174 -11.25 -2.49 8.77
C THR A 174 -11.39 -1.94 10.19
N GLU A 175 -12.62 -1.95 10.72
CA GLU A 175 -12.90 -1.40 12.05
C GLU A 175 -12.10 -2.11 13.15
N GLU A 176 -11.93 -3.43 13.02
CA GLU A 176 -11.08 -4.23 13.91
C GLU A 176 -9.63 -3.74 13.90
N ALA A 177 -9.03 -3.59 12.72
CA ALA A 177 -7.66 -3.10 12.58
C ALA A 177 -7.52 -1.65 13.08
N ARG A 178 -8.53 -0.81 12.81
CA ARG A 178 -8.57 0.58 13.28
C ARG A 178 -8.56 0.63 14.81
N ARG A 179 -9.44 -0.13 15.48
CA ARG A 179 -9.50 -0.19 16.95
C ARG A 179 -8.19 -0.70 17.55
N ALA A 180 -7.65 -1.78 17.00
CA ALA A 180 -6.38 -2.37 17.45
C ALA A 180 -5.20 -1.39 17.39
N LEU A 181 -5.14 -0.55 16.34
CA LEU A 181 -4.10 0.48 16.18
C LEU A 181 -4.30 1.69 17.11
N HIS A 182 -5.53 2.00 17.52
CA HIS A 182 -5.83 3.07 18.47
C HIS A 182 -5.74 2.64 19.93
N ALA A 183 -6.03 1.37 20.24
CA ALA A 183 -5.96 0.84 21.59
C ALA A 183 -4.51 0.79 22.15
N GLY A 184 -3.50 0.84 21.28
CA GLY A 184 -2.09 0.92 21.66
C GLY A 184 -1.51 2.33 21.70
N ARG A 185 -2.34 3.39 21.65
CA ARG A 185 -1.92 4.80 21.73
C ARG A 185 -2.36 5.48 23.03
#